data_AF-A0ABD0NGJ1-F1
#
_entry.id   AF-A0ABD0NGJ1-F1
#
_cell.length_a   1.000
_cell.length_b   1.000
_cell.length_c   1.000
_cell.angle_alpha   90.00
_cell.angle_beta   90.00
_cell.angle_gamma   90.00
#
_symmetry.space_group_name_H-M   'P 1'
#
loop_
_entity.id
_entity.type
_entity.pdbx_description
1 polymer ?
#
loop_
_entity_poly.entity_id
_entity_poly.type
_entity_poly.pdbx_seq_one_letter_code
_entity_poly.pdbx_strand_id
1 'polypeptide(L)' 'LNNNCITEGGCHVLAAALNSNPSDLTELDLSDNKLGNSGMKVILTLFENEQCRLEKL' A
#
# COMPACT_ATOMS: atom_id res chain seq x y z
N LEU A 1 -5.70 -6.94 -3.21
CA LEU A 1 -4.90 -6.88 -4.46
C LEU A 1 -3.89 -8.05 -4.53
N ASN A 2 -4.27 -9.23 -4.00
CA ASN A 2 -3.44 -10.42 -4.07
C ASN A 2 -3.20 -10.87 -5.52
N ASN A 3 -2.00 -11.39 -5.81
CA ASN A 3 -1.62 -12.01 -7.09
C ASN A 3 -1.88 -11.12 -8.34
N ASN A 4 -1.54 -9.84 -8.26
CA ASN A 4 -1.80 -8.84 -9.31
C ASN A 4 -0.53 -8.36 -10.03
N CYS A 5 0.61 -9.04 -9.86
CA CYS A 5 1.92 -8.64 -10.41
C CYS A 5 2.32 -7.20 -10.03
N ILE A 6 1.91 -6.73 -8.84
CA ILE A 6 2.34 -5.42 -8.33
C ILE A 6 3.86 -5.46 -8.11
N THR A 7 4.54 -4.50 -8.74
CA THR A 7 5.98 -4.28 -8.62
C THR A 7 6.25 -3.14 -7.63
N GLU A 8 7.53 -2.89 -7.34
CA GLU A 8 7.96 -1.72 -6.57
C GLU A 8 7.35 -0.40 -7.08
N GLY A 9 7.31 -0.19 -8.40
CA GLY A 9 6.69 1.00 -8.99
C GLY A 9 5.18 1.08 -8.73
N GLY A 10 4.50 -0.07 -8.78
CA GLY A 10 3.08 -0.17 -8.42
C GLY A 10 2.81 0.20 -6.96
N CYS A 11 3.73 -0.15 -6.04
CA CYS A 11 3.63 0.22 -4.62
C CYS A 11 3.67 1.73 -4.42
N HIS A 12 4.52 2.45 -5.17
CA HIS A 12 4.61 3.91 -5.10
C HIS A 12 3.33 4.58 -5.59
N VAL A 13 2.78 4.10 -6.71
CA VAL A 13 1.52 4.61 -7.25
C VAL A 13 0.38 4.36 -6.26
N LEU A 14 0.32 3.16 -5.67
CA LEU A 14 -0.71 2.79 -4.70
C LEU A 14 -0.63 3.65 -3.44
N ALA A 15 0.57 3.82 -2.87
CA ALA A 15 0.76 4.63 -1.69
C ALA A 15 0.44 6.12 -1.95
N ALA A 16 0.84 6.66 -3.10
CA ALA A 16 0.51 8.03 -3.50
C ALA A 16 -1.00 8.22 -3.65
N ALA A 17 -1.70 7.27 -4.25
CA ALA A 17 -3.16 7.32 -4.41
C ALA A 17 -3.88 7.31 -3.05
N LEU A 18 -3.49 6.41 -2.14
CA LEU A 18 -4.08 6.30 -0.80
C LEU A 18 -3.76 7.50 0.09
N ASN A 19 -2.58 8.12 -0.07
CA ASN A 19 -2.24 9.35 0.63
C ASN A 19 -2.97 10.58 0.08
N SER A 20 -3.13 10.67 -1.25
CA SER A 20 -3.80 11.81 -1.88
C SER A 20 -5.32 11.77 -1.72
N ASN A 21 -5.90 10.57 -1.66
CA ASN A 21 -7.32 10.37 -1.42
C ASN A 21 -7.48 9.32 -0.31
N PRO A 22 -7.34 9.76 0.97
CA PRO A 22 -7.50 8.88 2.10
C PRO A 22 -8.88 8.23 2.04
N SER A 23 -8.89 6.91 2.05
CA SER A 23 -10.11 6.12 2.00
C SER A 23 -10.38 5.51 3.38
N ASP A 24 -11.60 5.04 3.60
CA ASP A 24 -11.95 4.26 4.78
C ASP A 24 -11.46 2.80 4.67
N LEU A 25 -10.46 2.52 3.83
CA LEU A 25 -9.85 1.21 3.68
C LEU A 25 -9.04 0.86 4.93
N THR A 26 -9.48 -0.18 5.64
CA THR A 26 -8.84 -0.66 6.87
C THR A 26 -7.91 -1.85 6.65
N GLU A 27 -8.14 -2.65 5.59
CA GLU A 27 -7.32 -3.81 5.25
C GLU A 27 -6.89 -3.78 3.78
N LEU A 28 -5.60 -4.04 3.51
CA LEU A 28 -5.05 -4.08 2.17
C LEU A 28 -4.19 -5.33 1.95
N ASP A 29 -4.78 -6.37 1.38
CA ASP A 29 -4.02 -7.58 1.05
C ASP A 29 -3.18 -7.40 -0.22
N LEU A 30 -1.85 -7.38 -0.06
CA LEU A 30 -0.87 -7.37 -1.15
C LEU A 30 -0.07 -8.68 -1.27
N SER A 31 -0.51 -9.76 -0.62
CA SER A 31 0.14 -11.07 -0.71
C SER A 31 0.27 -11.56 -2.16
N ASP A 32 1.24 -12.43 -2.41
CA ASP A 32 1.56 -12.97 -3.75
C ASP A 32 1.91 -11.92 -4.82
N ASN A 33 2.41 -10.74 -4.40
CA ASN A 33 2.98 -9.75 -5.31
C ASN A 33 4.50 -9.63 -5.13
N LYS A 34 5.17 -9.10 -6.17
CA LYS A 34 6.62 -8.88 -6.17
C LYS A 34 6.95 -7.45 -5.73
N LEU A 35 6.51 -7.12 -4.52
CA LEU A 35 6.62 -5.76 -3.97
C LEU A 35 8.06 -5.31 -3.79
N GLY A 36 8.98 -6.24 -3.50
CA GLY A 36 10.36 -5.92 -3.12
C GLY A 36 10.46 -5.20 -1.77
N ASN A 37 11.67 -5.06 -1.24
CA ASN A 37 11.89 -4.41 0.06
C ASN A 37 11.58 -2.91 0.03
N SER A 38 11.88 -2.24 -1.08
CA SER A 38 11.60 -0.82 -1.30
C SER A 38 10.10 -0.56 -1.43
N GLY A 39 9.38 -1.36 -2.23
CA GLY A 39 7.93 -1.27 -2.36
C GLY A 39 7.21 -1.51 -1.04
N MET A 40 7.67 -2.49 -0.24
CA MET A 40 7.12 -2.70 1.09
C MET A 40 7.37 -1.51 2.03
N LYS A 41 8.58 -0.94 2.06
CA LYS A 41 8.83 0.28 2.86
C LYS A 41 7.87 1.42 2.51
N VAL A 42 7.54 1.59 1.23
CA VAL A 42 6.62 2.63 0.77
C VAL A 42 5.19 2.36 1.20
N ILE A 43 4.74 1.11 1.18
CA ILE A 43 3.39 0.79 1.68
C ILE A 43 3.31 0.96 3.20
N LEU A 44 4.38 0.70 3.95
CA LEU A 44 4.39 0.89 5.40
C LEU A 44 4.22 2.37 5.82
N THR A 45 4.60 3.34 4.98
CA THR A 45 4.37 4.77 5.30
C THR A 45 2.89 5.13 5.34
N LEU A 46 1.99 4.31 4.78
CA LEU A 46 0.55 4.50 4.88
C LEU A 46 0.05 4.41 6.33
N PHE A 47 0.70 3.60 7.16
CA PHE A 47 0.36 3.49 8.59
C PHE A 47 0.80 4.72 9.40
N GLU A 48 1.71 5.53 8.86
CA GLU A 48 2.15 6.78 9.47
C GLU A 48 1.23 7.96 9.10
N ASN A 49 0.37 7.80 8.08
CA ASN A 49 -0.57 8.83 7.68
C ASN A 49 -1.84 8.76 8.53
N GLU A 50 -2.05 9.75 9.40
CA GLU A 50 -3.23 9.84 10.28
C GLU A 50 -4.57 9.91 9.54
N GLN A 51 -4.57 10.32 8.27
CA GLN A 51 -5.77 10.32 7.44
C GLN A 51 -6.05 8.95 6.83
N CYS A 52 -5.03 8.10 6.72
CA CYS A 52 -5.18 6.73 6.24
C CYS A 52 -5.70 5.86 7.38
N ARG A 53 -6.81 5.15 7.15
CA ARG A 53 -7.41 4.24 8.15
C ARG A 53 -6.86 2.82 8.07
N LEU A 54 -5.75 2.61 7.37
CA LEU A 54 -5.20 1.28 7.16
C LEU A 54 -4.67 0.72 8.48
N GLU A 55 -5.28 -0.37 8.94
CA GLU A 55 -4.92 -1.06 10.17
C GLU A 55 -4.21 -2.39 9.90
N LYS A 56 -4.41 -2.96 8.71
CA LYS A 56 -3.86 -4.25 8.34
C LYS A 56 -3.40 -4.32 6.89
N LEU A 57 -2.31 -5.04 6.70
CA LEU A 57 -1.75 -5.42 5.41
C LEU A 57 -1.79 -6.96 5.25
#